data_AF-A0A0B6Y755-F1
#
_entry.id   AF-A0A0B6Y755-F1
#
_cell.length_a   1.000
_cell.length_b   1.000
_cell.length_c   1.000
_cell.angle_alpha   90.00
_cell.angle_beta   90.00
_cell.angle_gamma   90.00
#
_symmetry.space_group_name_H-M   'P 1'
#
loop_
_entity.id
_entity.type
_entity.pdbx_description
1 polymer ?
#
loop_
_entity_poly.entity_id
_entity_poly.type
_entity_poly.pdbx_seq_one_letter_code
_entity_poly.pdbx_strand_id
1 'polypeptide(L)'
;MKPREKTAFNTVEVLKKTFKDFPEIKRIARHRHVPKMIFHYRKELHEIKESQKRKESNKRFHSKPGAVPFVPERKKQVLEVKE
;
A
#
# COMPACT_ATOMS: atom_id res chain seq x y z
N MET A 1 31.32 13.57 12.05
CA MET A 1 31.35 12.67 10.88
C MET A 1 32.30 13.25 9.84
N LYS A 2 33.30 12.49 9.42
CA LYS A 2 34.33 12.96 8.48
C LYS A 2 33.71 13.14 7.08
N PRO A 3 34.20 14.07 6.25
CA PRO A 3 33.64 14.30 4.90
C PRO A 3 33.55 13.03 4.04
N ARG A 4 34.57 12.15 4.14
CA ARG A 4 34.61 10.86 3.44
C ARG A 4 33.50 9.89 3.87
N GLU A 5 33.13 9.91 5.15
CA GLU A 5 32.05 9.06 5.66
C GLU A 5 30.72 9.57 5.10
N LYS A 6 30.49 10.89 5.13
CA LYS A 6 29.28 11.50 4.56
C LYS A 6 29.10 11.16 3.07
N THR A 7 30.16 11.25 2.27
CA THR A 7 30.07 10.89 0.85
C THR A 7 29.74 9.42 0.65
N ALA A 8 30.33 8.51 1.44
CA ALA A 8 29.99 7.08 1.38
C ALA A 8 28.53 6.78 1.74
N PHE A 9 27.96 7.46 2.76
CA PHE A 9 26.53 7.31 3.06
C PHE A 9 25.65 7.82 1.91
N ASN A 10 25.99 8.97 1.34
CA ASN A 10 25.25 9.54 0.21
C ASN A 10 25.29 8.63 -1.03
N THR A 11 26.45 8.05 -1.37
CA THR A 11 26.55 7.13 -2.50
C THR A 11 25.73 5.86 -2.27
N VAL A 12 25.77 5.28 -1.06
CA VAL A 12 24.96 4.12 -0.70
C VAL A 12 23.46 4.42 -0.77
N GLU A 13 23.03 5.61 -0.32
CA GLU A 13 21.63 6.02 -0.46
C GLU A 13 21.19 6.19 -1.90
N VAL A 14 22.02 6.81 -2.74
CA VAL A 14 21.74 6.95 -4.17
C VAL A 14 21.58 5.57 -4.81
N LEU A 15 22.49 4.63 -4.53
CA LEU A 15 22.39 3.26 -5.04
C LEU A 15 21.10 2.55 -4.59
N LYS A 16 20.72 2.68 -3.31
CA LYS A 16 19.45 2.12 -2.82
C LYS A 16 18.24 2.72 -3.53
N LYS A 17 18.30 4.02 -3.89
CA LYS A 17 17.21 4.72 -4.60
C LYS A 17 17.15 4.32 -6.08
N THR A 18 18.29 4.23 -6.77
CA THR A 18 18.35 3.84 -8.19
C THR A 18 17.90 2.40 -8.40
N PHE A 19 18.29 1.49 -7.50
CA PHE A 19 18.00 0.06 -7.61
C PHE A 19 16.80 -0.40 -6.75
N LYS A 20 15.97 0.52 -6.26
CA LYS A 20 14.85 0.22 -5.34
C LYS A 20 13.81 -0.75 -5.91
N ASP A 21 13.66 -0.77 -7.24
CA ASP A 21 12.61 -1.53 -7.92
C ASP A 21 13.03 -2.96 -8.27
N PHE A 22 14.32 -3.28 -8.12
CA PHE A 22 14.82 -4.64 -8.29
C PHE A 22 14.20 -5.57 -7.24
N PRO A 23 13.71 -6.76 -7.63
CA PRO A 23 12.89 -7.62 -6.78
C PRO A 23 13.61 -8.03 -5.50
N GLU A 24 14.89 -8.37 -5.59
CA GLU A 24 15.72 -8.79 -4.46
C GLU A 24 15.94 -7.66 -3.45
N ILE A 25 16.36 -6.49 -3.94
CA ILE A 25 16.59 -5.29 -3.12
C ILE A 25 15.28 -4.86 -2.45
N LYS A 26 14.19 -4.85 -3.21
CA LYS A 26 12.85 -4.49 -2.75
C LYS A 26 12.35 -5.45 -1.66
N ARG A 27 12.59 -6.76 -1.81
CA ARG A 27 12.25 -7.77 -0.79
C ARG A 27 12.99 -7.50 0.51
N ILE A 28 14.31 -7.29 0.44
CA ILE A 28 15.15 -7.00 1.62
C ILE A 28 14.71 -5.68 2.28
N ALA A 29 14.54 -4.62 1.50
CA ALA A 29 14.15 -3.30 2.00
C ALA A 29 12.76 -3.28 2.68
N ARG A 30 11.84 -4.14 2.23
CA ARG A 30 10.48 -4.27 2.81
C ARG A 30 10.41 -5.20 4.01
N HIS A 31 11.35 -6.12 4.15
CA HIS A 31 11.31 -7.12 5.20
C HIS A 31 11.47 -6.46 6.57
N ARG A 32 10.48 -6.64 7.45
CA ARG A 32 10.50 -6.17 8.84
C ARG A 32 10.00 -7.30 9.73
N HIS A 33 10.72 -7.57 10.81
CA HIS A 33 10.24 -8.51 11.82
C HIS A 33 9.14 -7.83 12.63
N VAL A 34 7.93 -8.38 12.57
CA VAL A 34 6.76 -7.86 13.27
C VAL A 34 6.20 -8.95 14.19
N PRO A 35 5.63 -8.59 15.34
CA PRO A 35 4.96 -9.55 16.21
C PRO A 35 3.86 -10.33 15.48
N LYS A 36 3.69 -11.60 15.85
CA LYS A 36 2.75 -12.54 15.22
C LYS A 36 1.31 -12.01 15.20
N MET A 37 0.85 -11.44 16.31
CA MET A 37 -0.51 -10.88 16.41
C MET A 37 -0.74 -9.76 15.39
N ILE A 38 0.21 -8.81 15.29
CA ILE A 38 0.13 -7.69 14.34
C ILE A 38 0.14 -8.19 12.90
N PHE A 39 0.97 -9.21 12.60
CA PHE A 39 1.01 -9.82 11.28
C PHE A 39 -0.34 -10.43 10.88
N HIS A 40 -0.99 -11.16 11.80
CA HIS A 40 -2.30 -11.76 11.57
C HIS A 40 -3.40 -10.70 11.35
N TYR A 41 -3.50 -9.71 12.24
CA TYR A 41 -4.51 -8.65 12.08
C TYR A 41 -4.35 -7.87 10.76
N ARG A 42 -3.10 -7.58 10.36
CA ARG A 42 -2.84 -6.94 9.07
C ARG A 42 -3.32 -7.79 7.89
N LYS A 43 -3.08 -9.11 7.95
CA LYS A 43 -3.49 -10.05 6.91
C LYS A 43 -5.02 -10.12 6.81
N GLU A 44 -5.70 -10.24 7.94
CA GLU A 44 -7.17 -10.25 8.01
C GLU A 44 -7.78 -8.97 7.43
N LEU A 45 -7.28 -7.79 7.84
CA LEU A 45 -7.75 -6.50 7.31
C LEU A 45 -7.52 -6.36 5.80
N HIS A 46 -6.44 -6.96 5.28
CA HIS A 46 -6.17 -6.97 3.84
C HIS A 46 -7.19 -7.84 3.09
N GLU A 47 -7.45 -9.05 3.58
CA GLU A 47 -8.43 -9.98 3.00
C GLU A 47 -9.85 -9.40 2.99
N ILE A 48 -10.26 -8.74 4.08
CA ILE A 48 -11.56 -8.05 4.17
C ILE A 48 -11.69 -6.99 3.08
N LYS A 49 -10.68 -6.12 2.93
CA LYS A 49 -10.68 -5.04 1.93
C LYS A 49 -10.70 -5.58 0.50
N GLU A 50 -9.93 -6.62 0.21
CA GLU A 50 -9.93 -7.26 -1.12
C GLU A 50 -11.27 -7.90 -1.43
N SER A 51 -11.90 -8.55 -0.45
CA SER A 51 -13.22 -9.14 -0.61
C SER A 51 -14.28 -8.09 -0.92
N GLN A 52 -14.25 -6.95 -0.22
CA GLN A 52 -15.14 -5.82 -0.49
C GLN A 52 -14.92 -5.26 -1.90
N LYS A 53 -13.67 -4.99 -2.30
CA LYS A 53 -13.31 -4.48 -3.64
C LYS A 53 -13.78 -5.41 -4.75
N ARG A 54 -13.57 -6.72 -4.59
CA ARG A 54 -14.03 -7.73 -5.55
C ARG A 54 -15.55 -7.74 -5.65
N LYS A 55 -16.28 -7.72 -4.53
CA LYS A 55 -17.76 -7.66 -4.54
C LYS A 55 -18.26 -6.39 -5.23
N GLU A 56 -17.67 -5.24 -4.95
CA GLU A 56 -18.01 -3.97 -5.62
C GLU A 56 -17.73 -4.02 -7.13
N SER A 57 -16.58 -4.56 -7.54
CA SER A 57 -16.22 -4.72 -8.96
C SER A 57 -17.18 -5.66 -9.68
N ASN A 58 -17.54 -6.79 -9.05
CA ASN A 58 -18.49 -7.74 -9.62
C ASN A 58 -19.88 -7.09 -9.76
N LYS A 59 -20.35 -6.38 -8.74
CA LYS A 59 -21.61 -5.62 -8.83
C LYS A 59 -21.59 -4.63 -9.98
N ARG A 60 -20.49 -3.89 -10.18
CA ARG A 60 -20.35 -2.95 -11.28
C ARG A 60 -20.42 -3.66 -12.63
N PHE A 61 -19.65 -4.73 -12.81
CA PHE A 61 -19.60 -5.48 -14.07
C PHE A 61 -20.95 -6.10 -14.46
N HIS A 62 -21.74 -6.54 -13.47
CA HIS A 62 -23.05 -7.17 -13.70
C HIS A 62 -24.25 -6.23 -13.52
N SER A 63 -24.02 -4.92 -13.37
CA SER A 63 -25.08 -3.92 -13.27
C SER A 63 -25.27 -3.17 -14.59
N LYS A 64 -26.39 -2.46 -14.73
CA LYS A 64 -26.59 -1.55 -15.86
C LYS A 64 -25.45 -0.51 -15.89
N PRO A 65 -24.94 -0.13 -17.08
CA PRO A 65 -23.93 0.91 -17.20
C PRO A 65 -24.34 2.18 -16.44
N GLY A 66 -23.47 2.67 -15.56
CA GLY A 66 -23.73 3.87 -14.74
C GLY A 66 -24.56 3.65 -13.47
N ALA A 67 -25.15 2.47 -13.24
CA ALA A 67 -25.94 2.21 -12.03
C ALA A 67 -25.09 2.11 -10.74
N VAL A 68 -23.83 1.67 -10.86
CA VAL A 68 -22.92 1.53 -9.71
C VAL A 68 -21.66 2.40 -9.93
N PRO A 69 -21.62 3.63 -9.38
CA PRO A 69 -20.47 4.52 -9.55
C PRO A 69 -19.23 4.02 -8.81
N PHE A 70 -18.04 4.32 -9.36
CA PHE A 70 -16.77 4.12 -8.65
C PHE A 70 -16.51 5.31 -7.72
N VAL A 71 -16.68 5.11 -6.43
CA VAL A 71 -16.29 6.09 -5.41
C VAL A 71 -14.89 5.74 -4.90
N PRO A 72 -13.89 6.62 -5.07
CA PRO A 72 -12.56 6.42 -4.49
C PRO A 72 -12.64 6.27 -2.97
N GLU A 73 -11.87 5.35 -2.38
CA GLU A 73 -11.89 5.07 -0.93
C GLU A 73 -11.68 6.32 -0.07
N ARG A 74 -10.83 7.25 -0.52
CA ARG A 74 -10.60 8.53 0.17
C ARG A 74 -11.86 9.37 0.33
N LYS A 75 -12.75 9.35 -0.67
CA LYS A 75 -14.03 10.08 -0.61
C LYS A 75 -15.07 9.35 0.24
N LYS A 76 -15.01 8.01 0.33
CA LYS A 76 -15.92 7.22 1.18
C LYS A 76 -15.78 7.51 2.68
N GLN A 77 -14.58 7.90 3.13
CA GLN A 77 -14.30 8.16 4.55
C GLN A 77 -14.70 9.58 5.00
N VAL A 78 -14.94 10.50 4.07
CA VAL A 78 -15.40 11.85 4.40
C VAL A 78 -16.91 11.76 4.64
N LEU A 79 -17.30 11.68 5.90
CA LEU A 79 -18.70 11.80 6.30
C LEU A 79 -19.08 13.28 6.20
N GLU A 80 -19.80 13.65 5.14
CA GLU A 80 -20.46 14.94 5.08
C GLU A 80 -21.55 14.95 6.15
N VAL A 81 -21.34 15.72 7.23
CA VAL A 81 -22.38 15.98 8.22
C VAL A 81 -23.45 16.81 7.51
N LYS A 82 -24.56 16.19 7.17
CA LYS A 82 -25.76 16.92 6.76
C LYS A 82 -26.46 17.41 8.03
N GLU A 83 -26.66 18.72 8.09
CA GLU A 83 -27.57 19.40 9.02
C GLU A 83 -29.00 18.86 8.93
#